data_AF-A0A9R1DA10-F1
#
_entry.id   AF-A0A9R1DA10-F1
#
_cell.length_a   1.000
_cell.length_b   1.000
_cell.length_c   1.000
_cell.angle_alpha   90.00
_cell.angle_beta   90.00
_cell.angle_gamma   90.00
#
_symmetry.space_group_name_H-M   'P 1'
#
loop_
_entity.id
_entity.type
_entity.pdbx_description
1 polymer ?
#
loop_
_entity_poly.entity_id
_entity_poly.type
_entity_poly.pdbx_seq_one_letter_code
_entity_poly.pdbx_strand_id
1 'polypeptide(L)'
;MAKAGAGELQADEDEGGLMIEGVPSHAWTRDTAVKLLGSSCMIDSLAPETESREDLSLFKLKAWCVDPQEVPVFRRLWVLEPPPASANPAERRKTFWQLLEYPTFIHVGRVWDFTPPELWG
;
A
#
# COMPACT_ATOMS: atom_id res chain seq x y z
N MET A 1 -41.93 -6.05 -22.08
CA MET A 1 -40.65 -6.78 -22.11
C MET A 1 -39.53 -5.75 -22.09
N ALA A 2 -38.85 -5.56 -20.97
CA ALA A 2 -37.69 -4.71 -20.88
C ALA A 2 -36.49 -5.59 -20.54
N LYS A 3 -35.47 -5.59 -21.40
CA LYS A 3 -34.17 -6.18 -21.09
C LYS A 3 -33.48 -5.24 -20.11
N ALA A 4 -33.26 -5.68 -18.87
CA ALA A 4 -32.25 -5.08 -18.02
C ALA A 4 -30.89 -5.54 -18.55
N GLY A 5 -30.11 -4.62 -19.10
CA GLY A 5 -28.70 -4.85 -19.37
C GLY A 5 -27.98 -4.97 -18.04
N ALA A 6 -27.25 -6.07 -17.85
CA ALA A 6 -26.27 -6.18 -16.78
C ALA A 6 -25.20 -5.12 -17.06
N GLY A 7 -25.30 -4.00 -16.36
CA GLY A 7 -24.20 -3.05 -16.27
C GLY A 7 -23.14 -3.69 -15.38
N GLU A 8 -21.98 -3.98 -15.95
CA GLU A 8 -20.75 -4.11 -15.20
C GLU A 8 -20.65 -2.85 -14.34
N LEU A 9 -20.84 -2.98 -13.02
CA LEU A 9 -20.54 -1.90 -12.10
C LEU A 9 -19.02 -1.79 -12.14
N GLN A 10 -18.51 -0.88 -12.97
CA GLN A 10 -17.12 -0.44 -12.94
C GLN A 10 -16.90 0.10 -11.52
N ALA A 11 -16.46 -0.75 -10.60
CA ALA A 11 -16.04 -0.33 -9.28
C ALA A 11 -14.89 0.64 -9.54
N ASP A 12 -15.03 1.91 -9.16
CA ASP A 12 -14.00 2.94 -9.31
C ASP A 12 -12.62 2.33 -9.02
N GLU A 13 -11.87 2.00 -10.07
CA GLU A 13 -10.63 1.23 -9.95
C GLU A 13 -9.51 2.07 -9.34
N ASP A 14 -9.74 3.39 -9.23
CA ASP A 14 -8.83 4.44 -8.77
C ASP A 14 -8.72 4.56 -7.23
N GLU A 15 -9.59 3.89 -6.46
CA GLU A 15 -9.53 3.92 -5.00
C GLU A 15 -9.04 2.58 -4.45
N GLY A 16 -7.73 2.48 -4.20
CA GLY A 16 -7.17 1.41 -3.38
C GLY A 16 -7.87 1.35 -2.02
N GLY A 17 -8.27 0.15 -1.58
CA GLY A 17 -8.95 -0.04 -0.29
C GLY A 17 -8.10 0.36 0.92
N LEU A 18 -6.77 0.32 0.78
CA LEU A 18 -5.80 0.80 1.76
C LEU A 18 -4.83 1.82 1.14
N MET A 19 -4.42 2.80 1.94
CA MET A 19 -3.42 3.81 1.59
C MET A 19 -2.36 3.90 2.68
N ILE A 20 -1.09 4.00 2.31
CA ILE A 20 0.01 4.17 3.26
C ILE A 20 0.75 5.48 2.97
N GLU A 21 0.76 6.39 3.94
CA GLU A 21 1.54 7.62 3.92
C GLU A 21 2.95 7.39 4.49
N GLY A 22 3.93 8.15 4.00
CA GLY A 22 5.28 8.22 4.59
C GLY A 22 6.26 7.15 4.12
N VAL A 23 5.89 6.34 3.11
CA VAL A 23 6.81 5.37 2.50
C VAL A 23 7.88 6.12 1.68
N PRO A 24 9.18 5.96 1.98
CA PRO A 24 10.22 6.67 1.24
C PRO A 24 10.43 6.07 -0.15
N SER A 25 10.84 6.92 -1.10
CA SER A 25 10.95 6.56 -2.53
C SER A 25 11.81 5.32 -2.80
N HIS A 26 12.88 5.10 -2.04
CA HIS A 26 13.79 3.96 -2.19
C HIS A 26 13.28 2.66 -1.56
N ALA A 27 12.23 2.73 -0.73
CA ALA A 27 11.55 1.58 -0.16
C ALA A 27 10.13 1.40 -0.73
N TRP A 28 9.80 2.09 -1.83
CA TRP A 28 8.49 2.06 -2.47
C TRP A 28 8.27 0.74 -3.23
N THR A 29 7.94 -0.32 -2.48
CA THR A 29 7.79 -1.69 -3.01
C THR A 29 6.64 -2.43 -2.33
N ARG A 30 6.10 -3.45 -3.01
CA ARG A 30 5.10 -4.37 -2.44
C ARG A 30 5.58 -5.01 -1.13
N ASP A 31 6.85 -5.40 -1.07
CA ASP A 31 7.44 -6.02 0.11
C ASP A 31 7.44 -5.09 1.33
N THR A 32 7.64 -3.79 1.12
CA THR A 32 7.51 -2.80 2.20
C THR A 32 6.08 -2.75 2.70
N ALA A 33 5.08 -2.71 1.81
CA ALA A 33 3.67 -2.75 2.21
C ALA A 33 3.32 -4.05 2.96
N VAL A 34 3.82 -5.21 2.53
CA VAL A 34 3.63 -6.49 3.25
C VAL A 34 4.18 -6.40 4.68
N LYS A 35 5.37 -5.83 4.87
CA LYS A 35 5.95 -5.64 6.21
C LYS A 35 5.14 -4.69 7.09
N LEU A 36 4.59 -3.63 6.51
CA LEU A 36 3.81 -2.63 7.23
C LEU A 36 2.44 -3.19 7.66
N LEU A 37 1.75 -3.89 6.76
CA LEU A 37 0.45 -4.51 7.05
C LEU A 37 0.58 -5.75 7.95
N GLY A 38 1.71 -6.46 7.87
CA GLY A 38 1.95 -7.66 8.66
C GLY A 38 0.99 -8.79 8.29
N SER A 39 0.57 -9.57 9.28
CA SER A 39 -0.34 -10.70 9.10
C SER A 39 -1.82 -10.32 9.01
N SER A 40 -2.17 -9.05 9.28
CA SER A 40 -3.58 -8.61 9.30
C SER A 40 -4.20 -8.58 7.90
N CYS A 41 -3.39 -8.40 6.86
CA CYS A 41 -3.85 -8.29 5.48
C CYS A 41 -2.94 -9.01 4.48
N MET A 42 -3.56 -9.51 3.42
CA MET A 42 -2.91 -10.05 2.21
C MET A 42 -3.10 -9.07 1.06
N ILE A 43 -2.00 -8.57 0.49
CA ILE A 43 -2.06 -7.65 -0.65
C ILE A 43 -2.55 -8.39 -1.89
N ASP A 44 -3.59 -7.87 -2.51
CA ASP A 44 -4.13 -8.34 -3.79
C ASP A 44 -3.38 -7.67 -4.96
N SER A 45 -3.47 -6.34 -5.05
CA SER A 45 -2.93 -5.54 -6.15
C SER A 45 -2.47 -4.16 -5.68
N LEU A 46 -1.52 -3.56 -6.41
CA LEU A 46 -1.13 -2.16 -6.23
C LEU A 46 -1.96 -1.29 -7.17
N ALA A 47 -2.27 -0.06 -6.77
CA ALA A 47 -2.94 0.87 -7.67
C ALA A 47 -1.97 1.36 -8.77
N PRO A 48 -2.44 1.68 -9.99
CA PRO A 48 -1.58 2.15 -11.09
C PRO A 48 -0.70 3.34 -10.71
N GLU A 49 -1.18 4.27 -9.88
CA GLU A 49 -0.41 5.45 -9.45
C GLU A 49 0.74 5.06 -8.51
N THR A 50 0.58 3.99 -7.75
CA THR A 50 1.64 3.43 -6.91
C THR A 50 2.66 2.69 -7.75
N GLU A 51 2.23 2.00 -8.81
CA GLU A 51 3.13 1.31 -9.74
C GLU A 51 3.92 2.29 -10.61
N SER A 52 3.30 3.39 -11.05
CA SER A 52 3.95 4.42 -11.88
C SER A 52 5.04 5.17 -11.11
N ARG A 53 4.89 5.29 -9.79
CA ARG A 53 5.80 6.04 -8.89
C ARG A 53 5.90 7.52 -9.26
N GLU A 54 4.93 8.05 -9.99
CA GLU A 54 4.84 9.46 -10.36
C GLU A 54 4.40 10.33 -9.17
N ASP A 55 3.53 9.78 -8.31
CA ASP A 55 3.13 10.36 -7.05
C ASP A 55 3.56 9.44 -5.90
N LEU A 56 4.43 9.96 -5.02
CA LEU A 56 4.96 9.24 -3.86
C LEU A 56 4.37 9.74 -2.54
N SER A 57 3.25 10.48 -2.59
CA SER A 57 2.55 10.95 -1.39
C SER A 57 1.78 9.83 -0.69
N LEU A 58 1.18 8.90 -1.45
CA LEU A 58 0.36 7.81 -0.93
C LEU A 58 0.61 6.50 -1.69
N PHE A 59 0.96 5.46 -0.93
CA PHE A 59 1.09 4.11 -1.44
C PHE A 59 -0.29 3.44 -1.39
N LYS A 60 -0.99 3.39 -2.53
CA LYS A 60 -2.35 2.87 -2.67
C LYS A 60 -2.33 1.38 -3.09
N LEU A 61 -3.17 0.58 -2.45
CA LEU A 61 -3.28 -0.85 -2.75
C LEU A 61 -4.66 -1.43 -2.41
N LYS A 62 -4.96 -2.59 -2.99
CA LYS A 62 -6.09 -3.44 -2.58
C LYS A 62 -5.54 -4.61 -1.77
N ALA A 63 -6.20 -4.92 -0.65
CA ALA A 63 -5.83 -6.03 0.21
C ALA A 63 -7.06 -6.70 0.81
N TRP A 64 -6.93 -8.00 1.05
CA TRP A 64 -7.85 -8.78 1.85
C TRP A 64 -7.41 -8.71 3.31
N CYS A 65 -8.28 -8.26 4.22
CA CYS A 65 -7.99 -8.23 5.64
C CYS A 65 -9.02 -9.10 6.37
N VAL A 66 -8.56 -9.87 7.35
CA VAL A 66 -9.45 -10.75 8.14
C VAL A 66 -10.42 -9.92 8.98
N ASP A 67 -9.91 -8.87 9.60
CA ASP A 67 -10.69 -7.87 10.32
C ASP A 67 -10.14 -6.46 9.99
N PRO A 68 -10.94 -5.56 9.41
CA PRO A 68 -10.53 -4.18 9.16
C PRO A 68 -10.09 -3.42 10.42
N GLN A 69 -10.56 -3.81 11.62
CA GLN A 69 -10.16 -3.18 12.89
C GLN A 69 -8.75 -3.59 13.34
N GLU A 70 -8.24 -4.73 12.84
CA GLU A 70 -6.88 -5.22 13.12
C GLU A 70 -5.85 -4.68 12.12
N VAL A 71 -6.28 -3.86 11.15
CA VAL A 71 -5.37 -3.13 10.27
C VAL A 71 -4.59 -2.12 11.10
N PRO A 72 -3.25 -2.18 11.10
CA PRO A 72 -2.47 -1.21 11.84
C PRO A 72 -2.74 0.20 11.33
N VAL A 73 -2.96 1.16 12.22
CA VAL A 73 -3.10 2.58 11.82
C VAL A 73 -1.74 3.30 11.71
N PHE A 74 -0.71 2.74 12.34
CA PHE A 74 0.64 3.32 12.41
C PHE A 74 1.72 2.24 12.50
N ARG A 75 2.83 2.49 11.80
CA ARG A 75 4.06 1.68 11.84
C ARG A 75 5.30 2.54 11.70
N ARG A 76 6.40 2.07 12.31
CA ARG A 76 7.75 2.62 12.09
C ARG A 76 8.47 1.75 11.07
N LEU A 77 8.80 2.33 9.93
CA LEU A 77 9.55 1.67 8.86
C LEU A 77 11.04 1.95 9.04
N TRP A 78 11.83 0.88 9.17
CA TRP A 78 13.28 0.97 9.27
C TRP A 78 13.91 0.52 7.95
N VAL A 79 14.54 1.44 7.24
CA VAL A 79 15.17 1.16 5.93
C VAL A 79 16.56 1.78 5.85
N LEU A 80 17.44 1.12 5.12
CA LEU A 80 18.79 1.64 4.86
C LEU A 80 18.71 2.78 3.86
N GLU A 81 19.35 3.90 4.19
CA GLU A 81 19.41 5.04 3.29
C GLU A 81 20.33 4.73 2.10
N PRO A 82 19.85 4.90 0.86
CA PRO A 82 20.71 4.77 -0.30
C PRO A 82 21.73 5.91 -0.29
N PRO A 83 22.98 5.65 -0.70
CA PRO A 83 23.96 6.72 -0.80
C PRO A 83 23.50 7.79 -1.80
N PRO A 84 23.83 9.08 -1.56
CA PRO A 84 23.41 10.14 -2.46
C PRO A 84 23.97 9.91 -3.87
N ALA A 85 23.20 10.28 -4.89
CA ALA A 85 23.56 10.04 -6.28
C ALA A 85 24.91 10.66 -6.69
N SER A 86 25.32 11.74 -6.02
CA SER A 86 26.59 12.45 -6.21
C SER A 86 27.75 11.94 -5.34
N ALA A 87 27.51 10.94 -4.48
CA ALA A 87 28.51 10.47 -3.53
C ALA A 87 29.74 9.90 -4.24
N ASN A 88 30.93 10.34 -3.82
CA ASN A 88 32.15 9.73 -4.30
C ASN A 88 32.19 8.22 -3.90
N PRO A 89 32.93 7.35 -4.61
CA PRO A 89 32.96 5.92 -4.31
C PRO A 89 33.37 5.55 -2.87
N ALA A 90 34.17 6.38 -2.20
CA ALA A 90 34.59 6.17 -0.82
C ALA A 90 33.51 6.61 0.21
N GLU A 91 32.75 7.66 -0.09
CA GLU A 91 31.60 8.12 0.72
C GLU A 91 30.40 7.19 0.60
N ARG A 92 30.19 6.59 -0.60
CA ARG A 92 29.16 5.56 -0.81
C ARG A 92 29.23 4.43 0.22
N ARG A 93 30.44 4.07 0.67
CA ARG A 93 30.64 2.99 1.66
C ARG A 93 30.24 3.38 3.08
N LYS A 94 30.20 4.67 3.43
CA LYS A 94 29.83 5.13 4.77
C LYS A 94 28.32 5.35 4.91
N THR A 95 27.66 5.92 3.91
CA THR A 95 26.23 6.24 3.97
C THR A 95 25.32 5.02 3.84
N PHE A 96 25.77 3.97 3.14
CA PHE A 96 24.99 2.73 2.90
C PHE A 96 24.54 2.00 4.18
N TRP A 97 25.10 2.32 5.34
CA TRP A 97 24.80 1.65 6.61
C TRP A 97 23.90 2.46 7.54
N GLN A 98 23.43 3.64 7.11
CA GLN A 98 22.57 4.45 7.95
C GLN A 98 21.14 3.91 7.90
N LEU A 99 20.71 3.28 8.99
CA LEU A 99 19.33 2.84 9.16
C LEU A 99 18.49 4.03 9.60
N LEU A 100 17.54 4.44 8.76
CA LEU A 100 16.62 5.53 9.06
C LEU A 100 15.24 4.98 9.42
N GLU A 101 14.59 5.70 10.33
CA GLU A 101 13.22 5.45 10.75
C GLU A 101 12.28 6.42 10.02
N TYR A 102 11.25 5.87 9.38
CA TYR A 102 10.17 6.62 8.74
C TYR A 102 8.85 6.32 9.44
N PRO A 103 8.14 7.34 9.97
CA PRO A 103 6.78 7.15 10.45
C PRO A 103 5.85 6.91 9.24
N THR A 104 5.06 5.85 9.32
CA THR A 104 4.06 5.52 8.30
C THR A 104 2.68 5.44 8.91
N PHE A 105 1.70 6.03 8.22
CA PHE A 105 0.29 6.01 8.60
C PHE A 105 -0.47 5.20 7.57
N ILE A 106 -1.38 4.35 8.04
CA ILE A 106 -2.14 3.46 7.18
C ILE A 106 -3.61 3.83 7.34
N HIS A 107 -4.24 4.09 6.22
CA HIS A 107 -5.63 4.52 6.12
C HIS A 107 -6.45 3.42 5.46
N VAL A 108 -7.55 3.06 6.11
CA VAL A 108 -8.59 2.24 5.50
C VAL A 108 -9.53 3.19 4.76
N GLY A 109 -9.57 3.07 3.43
CA GLY A 109 -10.49 3.82 2.59
C GLY A 109 -11.82 3.10 2.49
N ARG A 110 -12.02 2.40 1.36
CA ARG A 110 -13.24 1.65 1.10
C ARG A 110 -13.08 0.19 1.53
N VAL A 111 -14.00 -0.26 2.39
CA VAL A 111 -14.13 -1.67 2.78
C VAL A 111 -15.25 -2.28 1.95
N TRP A 112 -14.97 -3.45 1.38
CA TRP A 112 -15.93 -4.26 0.65
C TRP A 112 -16.13 -5.56 1.41
N ASP A 113 -17.37 -5.88 1.76
CA ASP A 113 -17.72 -7.17 2.29
C ASP A 113 -18.12 -8.11 1.14
N PHE A 114 -17.34 -9.17 0.96
CA PHE A 114 -17.69 -10.23 0.01
C PHE A 114 -18.60 -11.25 0.71
N THR A 115 -19.76 -10.78 1.19
CA THR A 115 -20.78 -11.67 1.75
C THR A 115 -21.62 -12.19 0.59
N PRO A 116 -21.60 -13.51 0.27
CA PRO A 116 -22.41 -14.06 -0.80
C PRO A 116 -23.89 -13.72 -0.59
N PRO A 117 -24.65 -13.39 -1.65
CA PRO A 117 -26.08 -13.06 -1.54
C PRO A 117 -26.91 -14.13 -0.81
N GLU A 118 -26.45 -15.38 -0.78
CA GLU A 118 -27.10 -16.51 -0.12
C GLU A 118 -27.15 -16.40 1.42
N LEU A 119 -26.35 -15.51 2.02
CA LEU A 119 -26.31 -15.25 3.46
C LEU A 119 -27.08 -13.98 3.88
N TRP A 120 -27.77 -13.34 2.94
CA TRP A 120 -28.57 -12.13 3.18
C TRP A 120 -29.99 -12.57 3.57
N GLY A 121 -30.12 -13.11 4.79
CA GLY A 121 -31.39 -13.51 5.36
C GLY A 121 -32.39 -12.36 5.50
#